data_AF-A0A967ZAS8-F1
#
_entry.id   AF-A0A967ZAS8-F1
#
_cell.length_a   1.000
_cell.length_b   1.000
_cell.length_c   1.000
_cell.angle_alpha   90.00
_cell.angle_beta   90.00
_cell.angle_gamma   90.00
#
_symmetry.space_group_name_H-M   'P 1'
#
loop_
_entity.id
_entity.type
_entity.pdbx_description
1 polymer ?
#
loop_
_entity_poly.entity_id
_entity_poly.type
_entity_poly.pdbx_seq_one_letter_code
_entity_poly.pdbx_strand_id
1 'polypeptide(L)'
;MPIVVEPGWNQFGNPFAFPVAWASVQRSENVGDLVYFDPSLGASGDYAVESPTVLFPFEGCFVRNASSQPETLWVPPIEASA
;
A
#
# COMPACT_ATOMS: atom_id res chain seq x y z
N MET A 1 -10.06 -7.56 4.66
CA MET A 1 -9.94 -6.71 5.85
C MET A 1 -9.99 -5.26 5.41
N PRO A 2 -10.90 -4.44 5.97
CA PRO A 2 -10.94 -3.01 5.68
C PRO A 2 -9.78 -2.28 6.38
N ILE A 3 -9.16 -1.34 5.66
CA ILE A 3 -8.16 -0.41 6.20
C ILE A 3 -8.60 0.99 5.77
N VAL A 4 -8.79 1.88 6.73
CA VAL A 4 -9.13 3.29 6.45
C VAL A 4 -7.84 4.06 6.21
N VAL A 5 -7.82 4.86 5.15
CA VAL A 5 -6.73 5.78 4.82
C VAL A 5 -7.24 7.22 4.80
N GLU A 6 -6.60 8.08 5.58
CA GLU A 6 -6.93 9.50 5.69
C GLU A 6 -6.48 10.28 4.45
N PRO A 7 -6.98 11.50 4.18
CA PRO A 7 -6.44 12.36 3.14
C PRO A 7 -4.91 12.54 3.25
N GLY A 8 -4.19 12.34 2.14
CA GLY A 8 -2.72 12.44 2.09
C GLY A 8 -2.01 11.08 2.15
N TRP A 9 -0.77 11.08 2.65
CA TRP A 9 0.07 9.88 2.72
C TRP A 9 -0.23 9.07 3.97
N ASN A 10 -0.46 7.76 3.79
CA ASN A 10 -0.73 6.81 4.86
C ASN A 10 0.26 5.67 4.80
N GLN A 11 0.78 5.29 5.96
CA GLN A 11 1.56 4.06 6.13
C GLN A 11 0.63 2.94 6.63
N PHE A 12 0.71 1.76 6.04
CA PHE A 12 0.01 0.57 6.49
C PHE A 12 0.83 -0.69 6.19
N GLY A 13 0.38 -1.84 6.66
CA GLY A 13 1.03 -3.13 6.39
C GLY A 13 0.01 -4.17 5.92
N ASN A 14 0.52 -5.26 5.36
CA ASN A 14 -0.31 -6.42 5.05
C ASN A 14 -0.94 -7.00 6.34
N PRO A 15 -2.28 -7.10 6.44
CA PRO A 15 -2.93 -7.66 7.62
C PRO A 15 -2.81 -9.19 7.74
N PHE A 16 -2.26 -9.87 6.72
CA PHE A 16 -2.14 -11.32 6.64
C PHE A 16 -0.69 -11.79 6.67
N ALA A 17 -0.48 -13.04 7.10
CA ALA A 17 0.82 -13.69 7.17
C ALA A 17 1.30 -14.29 5.83
N PHE A 18 0.63 -13.96 4.72
CA PHE A 18 0.96 -14.38 3.36
C PHE A 18 0.90 -13.19 2.40
N PRO A 19 1.66 -13.17 1.29
CA PRO A 19 1.68 -12.05 0.36
C PRO A 19 0.31 -11.85 -0.31
N VAL A 20 -0.09 -10.59 -0.52
CA VAL A 20 -1.34 -10.25 -1.22
C VAL A 20 -1.03 -9.42 -2.46
N ALA A 21 -1.58 -9.79 -3.60
CA ALA A 21 -1.40 -9.03 -4.83
C ALA A 21 -2.10 -7.66 -4.73
N TRP A 22 -1.38 -6.57 -5.02
CA TRP A 22 -1.94 -5.22 -4.95
C TRP A 22 -3.13 -5.02 -5.89
N ALA A 23 -3.14 -5.73 -7.03
CA ALA A 23 -4.25 -5.75 -7.98
C ALA A 23 -5.54 -6.38 -7.40
N SER A 24 -5.45 -7.19 -6.35
CA SER A 24 -6.61 -7.80 -5.68
C SER A 24 -7.24 -6.88 -4.62
N VAL A 25 -6.52 -5.85 -4.19
CA VAL A 25 -7.00 -4.88 -3.19
C VAL A 25 -8.01 -3.95 -3.85
N GLN A 26 -9.25 -3.97 -3.36
CA GLN A 26 -10.26 -3.04 -3.85
C GLN A 26 -10.05 -1.67 -3.22
N ARG A 27 -10.02 -0.64 -4.05
CA ARG A 27 -9.81 0.76 -3.68
C ARG A 27 -10.49 1.68 -4.70
N SER A 28 -10.76 2.92 -4.31
CA SER A 28 -11.21 3.95 -5.24
C SER A 28 -10.05 4.48 -6.10
N GLU A 29 -10.38 5.16 -7.19
CA GLU A 29 -9.39 5.82 -8.06
C GLU A 29 -8.63 6.98 -7.38
N ASN A 30 -9.14 7.46 -6.24
CA ASN A 30 -8.49 8.48 -5.43
C ASN A 30 -7.27 7.95 -4.65
N VAL A 31 -7.16 6.63 -4.50
CA VAL A 31 -6.02 5.99 -3.84
C VAL A 31 -5.01 5.62 -4.90
N GLY A 32 -3.83 6.23 -4.83
CA GLY A 32 -2.72 5.95 -5.71
C GLY A 32 -2.14 4.55 -5.56
N ASP A 33 -1.11 4.28 -6.35
CA ASP A 33 -0.40 3.01 -6.29
C ASP A 33 0.42 2.86 -5.00
N LEU A 34 0.74 1.60 -4.72
CA LEU A 34 1.58 1.21 -3.60
C LEU A 34 3.00 1.75 -3.82
N VAL A 35 3.62 2.25 -2.75
CA VAL A 35 5.04 2.62 -2.73
C VAL A 35 5.72 2.09 -1.48
N TYR A 36 6.99 1.75 -1.61
CA TYR A 36 7.87 1.42 -0.49
C TYR A 36 8.82 2.56 -0.21
N PHE A 37 9.20 2.70 1.07
CA PHE A 37 10.29 3.60 1.45
C PHE A 37 11.62 2.86 1.32
N ASP A 38 12.56 3.45 0.60
CA ASP A 38 13.92 2.93 0.45
C ASP A 38 14.90 3.90 1.13
N PRO A 39 15.52 3.50 2.25
CA PRO A 39 16.47 4.34 2.98
C PRO A 39 17.79 4.57 2.22
N SER A 40 18.06 3.80 1.16
CA SER A 40 19.26 3.94 0.34
C SER A 40 19.14 5.05 -0.73
N LEU A 41 17.93 5.58 -0.93
CA LEU A 41 17.67 6.65 -1.90
C LEU A 41 17.89 8.04 -1.28
N GLY A 42 18.51 8.95 -2.04
CA GLY A 42 18.71 10.34 -1.61
C GLY A 42 19.56 10.49 -0.35
N ALA A 43 19.45 11.65 0.32
CA ALA A 43 20.22 11.95 1.54
C ALA A 43 19.54 11.47 2.83
N SER A 44 18.27 11.05 2.77
CA SER A 44 17.47 10.70 3.96
C SER A 44 16.49 9.55 3.70
N GLY A 45 16.67 8.79 2.62
CA GLY A 45 15.67 7.88 2.08
C GLY A 45 14.65 8.60 1.20
N ASP A 46 14.03 7.85 0.30
CA ASP A 46 12.94 8.33 -0.56
C ASP A 46 11.98 7.18 -0.89
N TYR A 47 10.85 7.49 -1.51
CA TYR A 47 9.96 6.46 -2.06
C TYR A 47 10.61 5.80 -3.28
N ALA A 48 10.58 4.46 -3.30
CA ALA A 48 11.05 3.68 -4.42
C ALA A 48 10.33 4.10 -5.71
N VAL A 49 11.10 4.23 -6.80
CA VAL A 49 10.58 4.64 -8.11
C VAL A 49 9.63 3.58 -8.68
N GLU A 50 9.90 2.32 -8.40
CA GLU A 50 9.06 1.21 -8.82
C GLU A 50 7.95 0.93 -7.81
N SER A 51 6.71 0.96 -8.28
CA SER A 51 5.56 0.60 -7.46
C SER A 51 5.51 -0.92 -7.25
N PRO A 52 5.62 -1.41 -6.01
CA PRO A 52 5.43 -2.82 -5.71
C PRO A 52 4.04 -3.31 -6.13
N THR A 53 4.00 -4.51 -6.69
CA THR A 53 2.76 -5.19 -7.09
C THR A 53 2.26 -6.18 -6.04
N VAL A 54 3.02 -6.38 -4.96
CA VAL A 54 2.75 -7.34 -3.89
C VAL A 54 2.90 -6.65 -2.54
N LEU A 55 1.94 -6.87 -1.65
CA LEU A 55 1.99 -6.52 -0.24
C LEU A 55 2.61 -7.69 0.54
N PHE A 56 3.87 -7.57 0.93
CA PHE A 56 4.52 -8.62 1.73
C PHE A 56 4.11 -8.55 3.21
N PRO A 57 4.01 -9.71 3.90
CA PRO A 57 3.84 -9.75 5.35
C PRO A 57 4.98 -9.01 6.04
N PHE A 58 4.65 -8.29 7.12
CA PHE A 58 5.61 -7.59 7.99
C PHE A 58 6.40 -6.45 7.33
N GLU A 59 6.06 -6.06 6.09
CA GLU A 59 6.61 -4.88 5.44
C GLU A 59 5.65 -3.69 5.53
N GLY A 60 6.21 -2.52 5.84
CA GLY A 60 5.48 -1.25 5.82
C GLY A 60 5.42 -0.69 4.41
N CYS A 61 4.23 -0.33 3.95
CA CYS A 61 3.97 0.26 2.65
C CYS A 61 3.21 1.57 2.79
N PHE A 62 3.24 2.38 1.74
CA PHE A 62 2.56 3.67 1.70
C PHE A 62 1.62 3.75 0.50
N VAL A 63 0.53 4.48 0.70
CA VAL A 63 -0.33 4.96 -0.39
C VAL A 63 -0.69 6.40 -0.14
N ARG A 64 -0.99 7.12 -1.23
CA ARG A 64 -1.55 8.47 -1.16
C ARG A 64 -3.04 8.43 -1.47
N ASN A 65 -3.85 8.89 -0.53
CA ASN A 65 -5.24 9.24 -0.77
C ASN A 65 -5.30 10.70 -1.26
N ALA A 66 -5.69 10.90 -2.51
CA ALA A 66 -5.86 12.23 -3.12
C ALA A 66 -7.25 12.86 -2.85
N SER A 67 -8.18 12.09 -2.25
CA SER A 67 -9.48 12.58 -1.82
C SER A 67 -9.35 13.56 -0.64
N SER A 68 -10.33 14.43 -0.48
CA SER A 68 -10.49 15.26 0.73
C SER A 68 -11.21 14.53 1.87
N GLN A 69 -11.61 13.28 1.64
CA GLN A 69 -12.30 12.42 2.60
C GLN A 69 -11.51 11.13 2.84
N PRO A 70 -11.70 10.45 3.99
CA PRO A 70 -11.15 9.12 4.20
C PRO A 70 -11.66 8.11 3.15
N GLU A 71 -10.79 7.22 2.72
CA GLU A 71 -11.09 6.14 1.77
C GLU A 71 -10.84 4.78 2.44
N THR A 72 -11.46 3.72 1.93
CA THR A 72 -11.29 2.36 2.48
C THR A 72 -10.61 1.46 1.47
N LEU A 73 -9.50 0.85 1.87
CA LEU A 73 -8.88 -0.27 1.18
C LEU A 73 -9.52 -1.57 1.66
N TRP A 74 -9.91 -2.44 0.73
CA TRP A 74 -10.40 -3.78 1.06
C TRP A 74 -9.37 -4.80 0.61
N VAL A 75 -8.57 -5.28 1.57
CA VAL A 75 -7.52 -6.28 1.33
C VAL A 75 -8.13 -7.68 1.42
N PRO A 76 -8.22 -8.47 0.33
CA PRO A 76 -8.77 -9.81 0.40
C PRO A 76 -7.78 -10.79 1.06
N PRO A 77 -8.25 -11.81 1.79
CA PRO A 77 -7.40 -12.88 2.31
C PRO A 77 -7.07 -13.90 1.20
N ILE A 78 -6.49 -13.44 0.09
CA ILE A 78 -6.11 -14.26 -1.05
C ILE A 78 -4.60 -14.13 -1.25
N GLU A 79 -3.90 -15.25 -1.21
CA GLU A 79 -2.46 -15.30 -1.44
C GLU A 79 -2.12 -14.92 -2.89
N ALA A 80 -1.09 -14.08 -3.06
CA ALA A 80 -0.55 -13.73 -4.36
C ALA A 80 0.01 -15.00 -5.02
N SER A 81 -0.46 -15.31 -6.23
CA SER A 81 0.15 -16.38 -7.05
C SER A 81 1.45 -15.86 -7.67
N ALA A 82 2.45 -16.73 -7.75
CA ALA A 82 3.74 -16.47 -8.41
C ALA A 82 3.60 -16.29 -9.93
#